data_AF-A0A5R8VGQ5-F1
#
_entry.id   AF-A0A5R8VGQ5-F1
#
_cell.length_a   1.000
_cell.length_b   1.000
_cell.length_c   1.000
_cell.angle_alpha   90.00
_cell.angle_beta   90.00
_cell.angle_gamma   90.00
#
_symmetry.space_group_name_H-M   'P 1'
#
loop_
_entity.id
_entity.type
_entity.pdbx_description
1 polymer ?
#
loop_
_entity_poly.entity_id
_entity_poly.type
_entity_poly.pdbx_seq_one_letter_code
_entity_poly.pdbx_strand_id
1 'polypeptide(L)'
;MSEPADRNMTMTTTPELSREQRDAAMVERYADGETLDAIGQSFGITRERVRQIIAKVGGTNAEESRRNRIAAREAATRAAHEAFLTEYGELARQMAKRGVTRPDAVLKLQALYPAIDVDLAEEALRASDIVFSKSQPDDIFSKEAVAAGIWFLLGSNLNLTPDYGWAAVNLDLNLMSEVRAALESAEVSPEDVATILGVIGAARKHVVENPSASITGARYQELREELVVALGLVPKQGAFPWPPTRQTVMKRFGGWNEALEAMGIGTTKQGRSKGLLKFTREDYDDAVSDFCFYAKAAETNATYAAYDDWVKHELAAGRSRPSGASVRNIYGTWADALRSVKG
;
A
#
# COMPACT_ATOMS: atom_id res chain seq x y z
N MET A 1 87.39 -18.62 25.37
CA MET A 1 86.31 -19.54 24.94
C MET A 1 85.04 -18.75 24.84
N SER A 2 84.29 -19.01 23.77
CA SER A 2 82.96 -18.51 23.40
C SER A 2 82.92 -17.36 22.38
N GLU A 3 82.51 -17.77 21.18
CA GLU A 3 82.29 -17.08 19.90
C GLU A 3 81.20 -16.00 19.94
N PRO A 4 81.16 -15.08 18.96
CA PRO A 4 80.01 -14.25 18.69
C PRO A 4 79.02 -15.01 17.79
N ALA A 5 77.77 -15.17 18.26
CA ALA A 5 76.69 -15.74 17.46
C ALA A 5 76.10 -14.67 16.53
N ASP A 6 76.38 -14.88 15.26
CA ASP A 6 75.76 -14.30 14.08
C ASP A 6 74.22 -14.42 14.16
N ARG A 7 73.50 -13.29 14.06
CA ARG A 7 72.04 -13.25 13.90
C ARG A 7 71.70 -12.50 12.62
N ASN A 8 71.88 -13.22 11.53
CA ASN A 8 71.32 -12.92 10.22
C ASN A 8 69.79 -13.11 10.30
N MET A 9 69.04 -12.02 10.46
CA MET A 9 67.57 -12.03 10.41
C MET A 9 67.15 -11.63 9.00
N THR A 10 66.76 -12.64 8.23
CA THR A 10 66.20 -12.58 6.89
C THR A 10 65.04 -11.59 6.82
N MET A 11 65.29 -10.43 6.19
CA MET A 11 64.21 -9.58 5.70
C MET A 11 63.55 -10.28 4.51
N THR A 12 62.28 -10.65 4.68
CA THR A 12 61.40 -11.10 3.61
C THR A 12 61.13 -9.91 2.70
N THR A 13 62.00 -9.69 1.71
CA THR A 13 61.79 -8.69 0.65
C THR A 13 60.62 -9.12 -0.21
N THR A 14 59.48 -8.48 -0.03
CA THR A 14 58.46 -8.34 -1.06
C THR A 14 59.16 -7.91 -2.35
N PRO A 15 58.99 -8.59 -3.49
CA PRO A 15 59.75 -8.27 -4.69
C PRO A 15 59.51 -6.80 -5.06
N GLU A 16 60.58 -6.01 -5.07
CA GLU A 16 60.55 -4.63 -5.55
C GLU A 16 60.16 -4.68 -7.03
N LEU A 17 58.87 -4.45 -7.30
CA LEU A 17 58.36 -4.32 -8.66
C LEU A 17 59.25 -3.34 -9.42
N SER A 18 59.72 -3.77 -10.60
CA SER A 18 60.49 -2.90 -11.47
C SER A 18 59.69 -1.63 -11.78
N ARG A 19 60.38 -0.56 -12.16
CA ARG A 19 59.71 0.70 -12.49
C ARG A 19 58.63 0.52 -13.58
N GLU A 20 58.88 -0.35 -14.55
CA GLU A 20 57.93 -0.70 -15.60
C GLU A 20 56.74 -1.49 -15.07
N GLN A 21 56.96 -2.42 -14.13
CA GLN A 21 55.89 -3.16 -13.47
C GLN A 21 55.02 -2.27 -12.58
N ARG A 22 55.62 -1.28 -11.90
CA ARG A 22 54.88 -0.27 -11.12
C ARG A 22 54.04 0.63 -12.00
N ASP A 23 54.62 1.12 -13.10
CA ASP A 23 53.91 1.98 -14.05
C ASP A 23 52.74 1.21 -14.71
N ALA A 24 52.93 -0.06 -15.06
CA ALA A 24 51.87 -0.94 -15.59
C ALA A 24 50.74 -1.19 -14.57
N ALA A 25 51.08 -1.49 -13.31
CA ALA A 25 50.10 -1.71 -12.25
C ALA A 25 49.26 -0.45 -11.94
N MET A 26 49.84 0.75 -12.04
CA MET A 26 49.10 2.00 -11.90
C MET A 26 48.10 2.21 -13.05
N VAL A 27 48.47 1.85 -14.28
CA VAL A 27 47.58 1.93 -15.44
C VAL A 27 46.43 0.94 -15.33
N GLU A 28 46.71 -0.30 -14.91
CA GLU A 28 45.70 -1.34 -14.69
C GLU A 28 44.69 -0.90 -13.62
N ARG A 29 45.15 -0.48 -12.44
CA ARG A 29 44.28 -0.01 -11.36
C ARG A 29 43.43 1.20 -11.74
N TYR A 30 43.99 2.11 -12.54
CA TYR A 30 43.23 3.25 -13.06
C TYR A 30 42.17 2.83 -14.08
N ALA A 31 42.48 1.84 -14.93
CA ALA A 31 41.54 1.23 -15.86
C ALA A 31 40.40 0.51 -15.11
N ASP A 32 40.67 -0.08 -13.96
CA ASP A 32 39.65 -0.69 -13.08
C ASP A 32 38.75 0.35 -12.36
N GLY A 33 38.99 1.64 -12.58
CA GLY A 33 38.16 2.74 -12.06
C GLY A 33 38.63 3.32 -10.73
N GLU A 34 39.82 2.94 -10.25
CA GLU A 34 40.42 3.53 -9.06
C GLU A 34 40.90 4.97 -9.34
N THR A 35 40.80 5.85 -8.35
CA THR A 35 41.16 7.27 -8.54
C THR A 35 42.67 7.48 -8.53
N LEU A 36 43.15 8.47 -9.30
CA LEU A 36 44.56 8.88 -9.31
C LEU A 36 45.11 9.18 -7.90
N ASP A 37 44.26 9.66 -7.00
CA ASP A 37 44.63 9.99 -5.63
C ASP A 37 44.84 8.74 -4.78
N ALA A 38 43.91 7.78 -4.82
CA ALA A 38 44.02 6.49 -4.13
C ALA A 38 45.22 5.66 -4.64
N ILE A 39 45.42 5.65 -5.96
CA ILE A 39 46.60 5.01 -6.58
C ILE A 39 47.87 5.69 -6.04
N GLY A 40 47.93 7.02 -6.06
CA GLY A 40 49.07 7.79 -5.56
C GLY A 40 49.41 7.48 -4.11
N GLN A 41 48.40 7.43 -3.24
CA GLN A 41 48.57 7.05 -1.83
C GLN A 41 49.15 5.64 -1.69
N SER A 42 48.66 4.66 -2.44
CA SER A 42 49.15 3.27 -2.34
C SER A 42 50.59 3.08 -2.81
N PHE A 43 51.06 3.92 -3.74
CA PHE A 43 52.42 3.87 -4.29
C PHE A 43 53.35 4.93 -3.69
N GLY A 44 52.88 5.75 -2.75
CA GLY A 44 53.66 6.80 -2.11
C GLY A 44 54.05 7.96 -3.03
N ILE A 45 53.26 8.25 -4.06
CA ILE A 45 53.51 9.33 -5.04
C ILE A 45 52.32 10.28 -5.17
N THR A 46 52.55 11.49 -5.69
CA THR A 46 51.49 12.49 -5.82
C THR A 46 50.50 12.12 -6.94
N ARG A 47 49.24 12.55 -6.79
CA ARG A 47 48.19 12.42 -7.82
C ARG A 47 48.65 12.90 -9.21
N GLU A 48 49.34 14.03 -9.28
CA GLU A 48 49.84 14.58 -10.55
C GLU A 48 50.93 13.70 -11.15
N ARG A 49 51.74 13.04 -10.31
CA ARG A 49 52.75 12.08 -10.77
C ARG A 49 52.11 10.84 -11.39
N VAL A 50 51.05 10.30 -10.78
CA VAL A 50 50.27 9.18 -11.33
C VAL A 50 49.67 9.56 -12.70
N ARG A 51 49.10 10.76 -12.81
CA ARG A 51 48.55 11.27 -14.09
C ARG A 51 49.59 11.30 -15.21
N GLN A 52 50.80 11.78 -14.92
CA GLN A 52 51.89 11.84 -15.89
C GLN A 52 52.34 10.46 -16.35
N ILE A 53 52.39 9.48 -15.44
CA ILE A 53 52.75 8.09 -15.75
C ILE A 53 51.71 7.47 -16.67
N ILE A 54 50.43 7.57 -16.32
CA ILE A 54 49.33 7.01 -17.12
C ILE A 54 49.28 7.63 -18.52
N ALA A 55 49.45 8.96 -18.63
CA ALA A 55 49.50 9.64 -19.92
C ALA A 55 50.70 9.21 -20.78
N LYS A 56 51.84 8.89 -20.15
CA LYS A 56 53.05 8.45 -20.86
C LYS A 56 52.95 7.00 -21.34
N VAL A 57 52.30 6.13 -20.57
CA VAL A 57 52.15 4.70 -20.87
C VAL A 57 50.95 4.42 -21.78
N GLY A 58 50.08 5.40 -22.01
CA GLY A 58 48.92 5.27 -22.90
C GLY A 58 47.68 4.66 -22.22
N GLY A 59 47.51 4.88 -20.92
CA GLY A 59 46.37 4.36 -20.16
C GLY A 59 45.02 5.00 -20.53
N THR A 60 43.94 4.39 -20.05
CA THR A 60 42.56 4.82 -20.30
C THR A 60 42.33 6.28 -19.89
N ASN A 61 41.39 6.96 -20.55
CA ASN A 61 41.11 8.37 -20.24
C ASN A 61 40.21 8.51 -18.99
N ALA A 62 40.08 9.74 -18.48
CA ALA A 62 39.29 10.01 -17.28
C ALA A 62 37.80 9.65 -17.41
N GLU A 63 37.24 9.66 -18.62
CA GLU A 63 35.83 9.31 -18.85
C GLU A 63 35.60 7.81 -18.74
N GLU A 64 36.52 7.03 -19.29
CA GLU A 64 36.49 5.57 -19.23
C GLU A 64 36.69 5.05 -17.80
N SER A 65 37.64 5.62 -17.06
CA SER A 65 37.83 5.30 -15.63
C SER A 65 36.59 5.66 -14.79
N ARG A 66 35.95 6.82 -15.08
CA ARG A 66 34.65 7.18 -14.46
C ARG A 66 33.56 6.15 -14.76
N ARG A 67 33.41 5.75 -16.02
CA ARG A 67 32.43 4.75 -16.46
C ARG A 67 32.65 3.41 -15.77
N ASN A 68 33.89 2.95 -15.69
CA ASN A 68 34.24 1.67 -15.07
C ASN A 68 33.93 1.67 -13.57
N ARG A 69 34.17 2.79 -12.88
CA ARG A 69 33.77 2.96 -11.48
C ARG A 69 32.26 2.95 -11.26
N ILE A 70 31.49 3.59 -12.16
CA ILE A 70 30.02 3.54 -12.09
C ILE A 70 29.55 2.09 -12.29
N ALA A 71 30.07 1.41 -13.31
CA ALA A 71 29.76 0.01 -13.59
C ALA A 71 30.13 -0.92 -12.42
N ALA A 72 31.28 -0.71 -11.78
CA ALA A 72 31.72 -1.47 -10.61
C ALA A 72 30.80 -1.25 -9.42
N ARG A 73 30.37 0.00 -9.17
CA ARG A 73 29.41 0.31 -8.10
C ARG A 73 28.05 -0.32 -8.36
N GLU A 74 27.54 -0.22 -9.59
CA GLU A 74 26.29 -0.88 -9.99
C GLU A 74 26.37 -2.40 -9.89
N ALA A 75 27.51 -3.01 -10.25
CA ALA A 75 27.76 -4.43 -10.11
C ALA A 75 27.78 -4.84 -8.62
N ALA A 76 28.44 -4.07 -7.75
CA ALA A 76 28.45 -4.32 -6.32
C ALA A 76 27.04 -4.22 -5.71
N THR A 77 26.26 -3.21 -6.10
CA THR A 77 24.85 -3.07 -5.67
C THR A 77 24.01 -4.25 -6.14
N ARG A 78 24.12 -4.65 -7.42
CA ARG A 78 23.42 -5.85 -7.93
C ARG A 78 23.79 -7.11 -7.16
N ALA A 79 25.09 -7.33 -6.90
CA ALA A 79 25.55 -8.48 -6.14
C ALA A 79 24.99 -8.49 -4.71
N ALA A 80 24.90 -7.32 -4.07
CA ALA A 80 24.29 -7.19 -2.74
C ALA A 80 22.78 -7.49 -2.76
N HIS A 81 22.05 -7.02 -3.78
CA HIS A 81 20.64 -7.36 -3.95
C HIS A 81 20.43 -8.87 -4.16
N GLU A 82 21.27 -9.48 -5.00
CA GLU A 82 21.19 -10.92 -5.29
C GLU A 82 21.52 -11.78 -4.07
N ALA A 83 22.52 -11.38 -3.28
CA ALA A 83 22.84 -12.02 -2.00
C ALA A 83 21.65 -11.95 -1.04
N PHE A 84 21.03 -10.77 -0.89
CA PHE A 84 19.82 -10.60 -0.08
C PHE A 84 18.68 -11.51 -0.56
N LEU A 85 18.40 -11.55 -1.87
CA LEU A 85 17.33 -12.38 -2.43
C LEU A 85 17.63 -13.88 -2.32
N THR A 86 18.90 -14.28 -2.35
CA THR A 86 19.31 -15.66 -2.13
C THR A 86 19.00 -16.11 -0.70
N GLU A 87 19.24 -15.25 0.28
CA GLU A 87 19.04 -15.57 1.69
C GLU A 87 17.58 -15.43 2.14
N TYR A 88 16.91 -14.33 1.75
CA TYR A 88 15.59 -13.96 2.27
C TYR A 88 14.46 -14.02 1.24
N GLY A 89 14.76 -14.28 -0.04
CA GLY A 89 13.77 -14.22 -1.13
C GLY A 89 12.63 -15.22 -0.99
N GLU A 90 12.88 -16.40 -0.42
CA GLU A 90 11.81 -17.38 -0.19
C GLU A 90 10.87 -16.97 0.95
N LEU A 91 11.40 -16.40 2.04
CA LEU A 91 10.58 -15.82 3.11
C LEU A 91 9.73 -14.67 2.58
N ALA A 92 10.32 -13.78 1.78
CA ALA A 92 9.63 -12.69 1.11
C ALA A 92 8.48 -13.19 0.21
N ARG A 93 8.70 -14.25 -0.58
CA ARG A 93 7.63 -14.89 -1.39
C ARG A 93 6.51 -15.46 -0.54
N GLN A 94 6.82 -16.12 0.57
CA GLN A 94 5.81 -16.65 1.48
C GLN A 94 5.00 -15.53 2.14
N MET A 95 5.64 -14.43 2.55
CA MET A 95 4.96 -13.25 3.07
C MET A 95 4.02 -12.62 2.01
N ALA A 96 4.50 -12.47 0.77
CA ALA A 96 3.69 -11.98 -0.34
C ALA A 96 2.46 -12.85 -0.60
N LYS A 97 2.61 -14.18 -0.61
CA LYS A 97 1.49 -15.14 -0.74
C LYS A 97 0.45 -15.00 0.39
N ARG A 98 0.87 -14.54 1.56
CA ARG A 98 0.00 -14.31 2.73
C ARG A 98 -0.57 -12.89 2.79
N GLY A 99 -0.37 -12.09 1.74
CA GLY A 99 -0.92 -10.75 1.61
C GLY A 99 -0.15 -9.66 2.36
N VAL A 100 1.09 -9.93 2.76
CA VAL A 100 1.94 -8.93 3.43
C VAL A 100 2.41 -7.89 2.43
N THR A 101 2.47 -6.63 2.84
CA THR A 101 2.99 -5.55 1.99
C THR A 101 4.53 -5.57 1.95
N ARG A 102 5.15 -4.98 0.93
CA ARG A 102 6.62 -4.93 0.84
C ARG A 102 7.25 -4.19 2.04
N PRO A 103 6.77 -3.01 2.48
CA PRO A 103 7.31 -2.36 3.68
C PRO A 103 7.21 -3.23 4.93
N ASP A 104 6.06 -3.89 5.15
CA ASP A 104 5.88 -4.78 6.31
C ASP A 104 6.79 -6.00 6.24
N ALA A 105 7.06 -6.52 5.04
CA ALA A 105 8.00 -7.62 4.85
C ALA A 105 9.42 -7.22 5.25
N VAL A 106 9.88 -6.02 4.86
CA VAL A 106 11.19 -5.49 5.27
C VAL A 106 11.24 -5.30 6.79
N LEU A 107 10.21 -4.69 7.40
CA LEU A 107 10.14 -4.50 8.85
C LEU A 107 10.15 -5.84 9.61
N LYS A 108 9.41 -6.85 9.13
CA LYS A 108 9.41 -8.19 9.74
C LYS A 108 10.76 -8.87 9.62
N LEU A 109 11.43 -8.75 8.46
CA LEU A 109 12.77 -9.28 8.27
C LEU A 109 13.77 -8.58 9.19
N GLN A 110 13.78 -7.24 9.25
CA GLN A 110 14.65 -6.48 10.15
C GLN A 110 14.43 -6.85 11.62
N ALA A 111 13.17 -6.98 12.05
CA ALA A 111 12.84 -7.31 13.45
C ALA A 111 13.36 -8.70 13.86
N LEU A 112 13.40 -9.66 12.93
CA LEU A 112 13.88 -11.03 13.18
C LEU A 112 15.38 -11.21 12.86
N TYR A 113 15.91 -10.37 11.97
CA TYR A 113 17.28 -10.37 11.49
C TYR A 113 17.84 -8.94 11.57
N PRO A 114 18.24 -8.45 12.76
CA PRO A 114 18.57 -7.04 12.99
C PRO A 114 19.79 -6.52 12.22
N ALA A 115 20.59 -7.41 11.64
CA ALA A 115 21.74 -7.06 10.81
C ALA A 115 21.36 -6.65 9.37
N ILE A 116 20.10 -6.82 8.98
CA ILE A 116 19.62 -6.43 7.65
C ILE A 116 19.63 -4.89 7.52
N ASP A 117 20.26 -4.42 6.46
CA ASP A 117 20.15 -3.05 5.98
C ASP A 117 18.77 -2.86 5.29
N VAL A 118 17.97 -1.95 5.85
CA VAL A 118 16.58 -1.70 5.42
C VAL A 118 16.51 -1.14 4.01
N ASP A 119 17.42 -0.22 3.66
CA ASP A 119 17.42 0.44 2.35
C ASP A 119 17.84 -0.56 1.26
N LEU A 120 18.86 -1.38 1.55
CA LEU A 120 19.29 -2.48 0.68
C LEU A 120 18.15 -3.49 0.46
N ALA A 121 17.48 -3.91 1.53
CA ALA A 121 16.39 -4.87 1.48
C ALA A 121 15.20 -4.33 0.67
N GLU A 122 14.83 -3.05 0.87
CA GLU A 122 13.74 -2.44 0.14
C GLU A 122 14.03 -2.36 -1.36
N GLU A 123 15.24 -1.95 -1.74
CA GLU A 123 15.65 -1.85 -3.15
C GLU A 123 15.78 -3.24 -3.80
N ALA A 124 16.34 -4.22 -3.09
CA ALA A 124 16.44 -5.60 -3.56
C ALA A 124 15.06 -6.22 -3.82
N LEU A 125 14.10 -6.05 -2.90
CA LEU A 125 12.72 -6.52 -3.09
C LEU A 125 11.99 -5.74 -4.19
N ARG A 126 12.27 -4.44 -4.34
CA ARG A 126 11.70 -3.60 -5.41
C ARG A 126 12.20 -3.99 -6.80
N ALA A 127 13.46 -4.40 -6.93
CA ALA A 127 14.04 -4.88 -8.17
C ALA A 127 13.71 -6.35 -8.50
N SER A 128 13.12 -7.09 -7.54
CA SER A 128 12.76 -8.51 -7.72
C SER A 128 11.45 -8.73 -8.50
N ASP A 129 11.19 -9.99 -8.84
CA ASP A 129 9.93 -10.46 -9.45
C ASP A 129 8.81 -10.73 -8.41
N ILE A 130 9.06 -10.50 -7.12
CA ILE A 130 8.13 -10.80 -6.04
C ILE A 130 7.00 -9.78 -6.02
N VAL A 131 5.77 -10.25 -6.25
CA VAL A 131 4.57 -9.41 -6.25
C VAL A 131 3.99 -9.33 -4.84
N PHE A 132 4.31 -8.25 -4.13
CA PHE A 132 3.69 -7.95 -2.84
C PHE A 132 2.31 -7.34 -2.99
N SER A 133 1.48 -7.53 -1.96
CA SER A 133 0.26 -6.73 -1.82
C SER A 133 0.62 -5.26 -1.73
N LYS A 134 -0.06 -4.42 -2.50
CA LYS A 134 0.00 -2.97 -2.30
C LYS A 134 -0.59 -2.69 -0.92
N SER A 135 0.04 -1.84 -0.12
CA SER A 135 -0.68 -1.14 0.96
C SER A 135 -1.87 -0.48 0.29
N GLN A 136 -3.06 -1.07 0.44
CA GLN A 136 -4.24 -0.44 -0.14
C GLN A 136 -4.42 0.87 0.62
N PRO A 137 -4.69 1.99 -0.08
CA PRO A 137 -5.18 3.22 0.56
C PRO A 137 -6.44 2.98 1.43
N ASP A 138 -7.04 1.80 1.33
CA ASP A 138 -8.25 1.41 2.05
C ASP A 138 -8.01 0.89 3.48
N ASP A 139 -6.74 0.73 3.90
CA ASP A 139 -6.33 0.28 5.24
C ASP A 139 -5.65 1.38 6.06
N ILE A 140 -5.90 2.65 5.73
CA ILE A 140 -5.37 3.81 6.47
C ILE A 140 -5.84 3.83 7.93
N PHE A 141 -7.02 3.26 8.18
CA PHE A 141 -7.57 3.15 9.52
C PHE A 141 -7.65 1.69 9.93
N SER A 142 -7.17 1.39 11.14
CA SER A 142 -7.40 0.11 11.81
C SER A 142 -8.91 -0.17 11.93
N LYS A 143 -9.28 -1.43 12.17
CA LYS A 143 -10.70 -1.80 12.31
C LYS A 143 -11.32 -1.10 13.53
N GLU A 144 -10.52 -0.86 14.55
CA GLU A 144 -10.81 -0.14 15.78
C GLU A 144 -11.05 1.34 15.51
N ALA A 145 -10.18 2.00 14.73
CA ALA A 145 -10.37 3.40 14.31
C ALA A 145 -11.63 3.56 13.43
N VAL A 146 -11.92 2.59 12.56
CA VAL A 146 -13.17 2.58 11.77
C VAL A 146 -14.40 2.43 12.68
N ALA A 147 -14.38 1.49 13.62
CA ALA A 147 -15.46 1.28 14.58
C ALA A 147 -15.67 2.50 15.49
N ALA A 148 -14.59 3.15 15.93
CA ALA A 148 -14.65 4.37 16.73
C ALA A 148 -15.35 5.52 15.98
N GLY A 149 -15.16 5.64 14.66
CA GLY A 149 -15.85 6.62 13.84
C GLY A 149 -17.37 6.43 13.85
N ILE A 150 -17.83 5.17 13.78
CA ILE A 150 -19.25 4.83 13.88
C ILE A 150 -19.80 5.19 15.27
N TRP A 151 -19.09 4.83 16.34
CA TRP A 151 -19.51 5.17 17.71
C TRP A 151 -19.60 6.67 17.95
N PHE A 152 -18.60 7.43 17.50
CA PHE A 152 -18.57 8.88 17.67
C PHE A 152 -19.72 9.56 16.94
N LEU A 153 -19.96 9.19 15.67
CA LEU A 153 -21.04 9.78 14.88
C LEU A 153 -22.43 9.29 15.32
N LEU A 154 -22.56 8.09 15.88
CA LEU A 154 -23.78 7.66 16.55
C LEU A 154 -24.07 8.52 17.79
N GLY A 155 -23.07 8.74 18.65
CA GLY A 155 -23.20 9.60 19.83
C GLY A 155 -23.55 11.03 19.46
N SER A 156 -22.92 11.56 18.41
CA SER A 156 -23.21 12.89 17.86
C SER A 156 -24.64 12.97 17.29
N ASN A 157 -25.09 11.96 16.54
CA ASN A 157 -26.47 11.89 16.03
C ASN A 157 -27.52 11.91 17.14
N LEU A 158 -27.20 11.27 18.27
CA LEU A 158 -28.06 11.22 19.46
C LEU A 158 -27.87 12.42 20.39
N ASN A 159 -27.01 13.38 20.03
CA ASN A 159 -26.64 14.55 20.84
C ASN A 159 -26.19 14.19 22.26
N LEU A 160 -25.44 13.10 22.41
CA LEU A 160 -24.93 12.67 23.71
C LEU A 160 -23.78 13.57 24.17
N THR A 161 -23.82 13.96 25.44
CA THR A 161 -22.69 14.62 26.09
C THR A 161 -21.58 13.60 26.40
N PRO A 162 -20.30 14.01 26.40
CA PRO A 162 -19.20 13.11 26.74
C PRO A 162 -19.35 12.51 28.15
N ASP A 163 -19.17 11.20 28.30
CA ASP A 163 -19.11 10.50 29.58
C ASP A 163 -17.68 10.00 29.83
N TYR A 164 -16.84 10.89 30.36
CA TYR A 164 -15.41 10.61 30.59
C TYR A 164 -15.19 9.48 31.60
N GLY A 165 -16.04 9.39 32.63
CA GLY A 165 -15.93 8.38 33.68
C GLY A 165 -16.21 6.99 33.13
N TRP A 166 -17.29 6.84 32.35
CA TRP A 166 -17.58 5.57 31.69
C TRP A 166 -16.51 5.21 30.66
N ALA A 167 -16.07 6.20 29.87
CA ALA A 167 -15.03 5.99 28.86
C ALA A 167 -13.71 5.50 29.46
N ALA A 168 -13.26 6.10 30.57
CA ALA A 168 -12.02 5.72 31.24
C ALA A 168 -12.03 4.28 31.79
N VAL A 169 -13.21 3.77 32.15
CA VAL A 169 -13.36 2.42 32.71
C VAL A 169 -13.56 1.35 31.63
N ASN A 170 -14.24 1.69 30.52
CA ASN A 170 -14.77 0.70 29.58
C ASN A 170 -14.21 0.79 28.15
N LEU A 171 -13.48 1.84 27.79
CA LEU A 171 -12.78 1.87 26.50
C LEU A 171 -11.43 1.16 26.62
N ASP A 172 -11.19 0.24 25.70
CA ASP A 172 -9.90 -0.45 25.61
C ASP A 172 -8.78 0.52 25.25
N LEU A 173 -7.62 0.35 25.89
CA LEU A 173 -6.45 1.19 25.63
C LEU A 173 -6.05 1.20 24.16
N ASN A 174 -6.20 0.05 23.46
CA ASN A 174 -5.94 -0.06 22.04
C ASN A 174 -6.86 0.85 21.20
N LEU A 175 -8.15 0.89 21.51
CA LEU A 175 -9.06 1.80 20.81
C LEU A 175 -8.71 3.26 21.06
N MET A 176 -8.31 3.61 22.29
CA MET A 176 -7.88 4.96 22.63
C MET A 176 -6.61 5.37 21.87
N SER A 177 -5.63 4.47 21.73
CA SER A 177 -4.41 4.74 20.95
C SER A 177 -4.70 4.86 19.46
N GLU A 178 -5.56 4.01 18.91
CA GLU A 178 -5.93 4.04 17.49
C GLU A 178 -6.70 5.31 17.11
N VAL A 179 -7.60 5.79 17.98
CA VAL A 179 -8.29 7.07 17.77
C VAL A 179 -7.31 8.24 17.82
N ARG A 180 -6.38 8.24 18.78
CA ARG A 180 -5.35 9.28 18.87
C ARG A 180 -4.45 9.30 17.62
N ALA A 181 -3.98 8.13 17.17
CA ALA A 181 -3.16 8.01 15.98
C ALA A 181 -3.91 8.48 14.72
N ALA A 182 -5.20 8.11 14.58
CA ALA A 182 -6.03 8.53 13.46
C ALA A 182 -6.25 10.05 13.40
N LEU A 183 -6.20 10.73 14.55
CA LEU A 183 -6.37 12.17 14.67
C LEU A 183 -5.04 12.95 14.68
N GLU A 184 -3.88 12.29 14.75
CA GLU A 184 -2.57 12.95 14.87
C GLU A 184 -2.21 13.82 13.65
N SER A 185 -2.64 13.39 12.46
CA SER A 185 -2.44 14.15 11.21
C SER A 185 -3.30 15.42 11.13
N ALA A 186 -4.32 15.50 11.97
CA ALA A 186 -5.16 16.66 12.13
C ALA A 186 -4.66 17.45 13.34
N GLU A 187 -4.61 18.77 13.27
CA GLU A 187 -4.17 19.63 14.39
C GLU A 187 -5.24 19.70 15.51
N VAL A 188 -5.80 18.54 15.88
CA VAL A 188 -6.86 18.35 16.87
C VAL A 188 -6.25 18.45 18.28
N SER A 189 -6.85 19.26 19.13
CA SER A 189 -6.34 19.47 20.48
C SER A 189 -6.51 18.22 21.35
N PRO A 190 -5.68 18.04 22.40
CA PRO A 190 -5.88 16.95 23.37
C PRO A 190 -7.26 16.95 24.03
N GLU A 191 -7.88 18.12 24.19
CA GLU A 191 -9.22 18.30 24.76
C GLU A 191 -10.32 17.80 23.81
N ASP A 192 -10.17 18.07 22.51
CA ASP A 192 -11.07 17.55 21.48
C ASP A 192 -10.98 16.02 21.39
N VAL A 193 -9.77 15.45 21.45
CA VAL A 193 -9.58 13.99 21.50
C VAL A 193 -10.28 13.40 22.73
N ALA A 194 -10.15 14.03 23.90
CA ALA A 194 -10.83 13.58 25.12
C ALA A 194 -12.36 13.66 24.97
N THR A 195 -12.87 14.72 24.35
CA THR A 195 -14.30 14.90 24.04
C THR A 195 -14.80 13.80 23.11
N ILE A 196 -14.08 13.50 22.04
CA ILE A 196 -14.40 12.41 21.09
C ILE A 196 -14.48 11.07 21.83
N LEU A 197 -13.47 10.74 22.63
CA LEU A 197 -13.45 9.49 23.41
C LEU A 197 -14.60 9.43 24.44
N GLY A 198 -14.92 10.55 25.09
CA GLY A 198 -16.05 10.63 26.00
C GLY A 198 -17.40 10.43 25.30
N VAL A 199 -17.58 10.95 24.08
CA VAL A 199 -18.80 10.73 23.26
C VAL A 199 -18.88 9.26 22.81
N ILE A 200 -17.76 8.65 22.42
CA ILE A 200 -17.71 7.21 22.09
C ILE A 200 -18.15 6.37 23.30
N GLY A 201 -17.64 6.70 24.49
CA GLY A 201 -18.05 6.05 25.74
C GLY A 201 -19.54 6.21 26.02
N ALA A 202 -20.06 7.43 25.92
CA ALA A 202 -21.48 7.73 26.10
C ALA A 202 -22.36 6.96 25.10
N ALA A 203 -21.95 6.84 23.84
CA ALA A 203 -22.68 6.11 22.81
C ALA A 203 -22.73 4.60 23.10
N ARG A 204 -21.60 3.99 23.54
CA ARG A 204 -21.56 2.58 23.94
C ARG A 204 -22.48 2.30 25.13
N LYS A 205 -22.41 3.14 26.17
CA LYS A 205 -23.30 3.07 27.33
C LYS A 205 -24.77 3.19 26.90
N HIS A 206 -25.08 4.16 26.05
CA HIS A 206 -26.44 4.37 25.57
C HIS A 206 -27.00 3.16 24.80
N VAL A 207 -26.20 2.49 23.97
CA VAL A 207 -26.62 1.29 23.24
C VAL A 207 -26.87 0.10 24.19
N VAL A 208 -26.07 -0.05 25.25
CA VAL A 208 -26.32 -1.07 26.29
C VAL A 208 -27.68 -0.84 26.96
N GLU A 209 -28.02 0.42 27.24
CA GLU A 209 -29.31 0.80 27.84
C GLU A 209 -30.47 0.79 26.83
N ASN A 210 -30.18 1.02 25.55
CA ASN A 210 -31.14 1.16 24.46
C ASN A 210 -30.71 0.35 23.23
N PRO A 211 -30.91 -0.99 23.21
CA PRO A 211 -30.41 -1.87 22.15
C PRO A 211 -30.96 -1.61 20.75
N SER A 212 -32.05 -0.84 20.62
CA SER A 212 -32.63 -0.45 19.33
C SER A 212 -31.99 0.82 18.73
N ALA A 213 -31.10 1.50 19.46
CA ALA A 213 -30.39 2.67 18.96
C ALA A 213 -29.58 2.33 17.71
N SER A 214 -29.67 3.19 16.69
CA SER A 214 -29.13 2.92 15.35
C SER A 214 -28.78 4.22 14.63
N ILE A 215 -27.98 4.10 13.56
CA ILE A 215 -27.66 5.18 12.64
C ILE A 215 -27.63 4.63 11.19
N THR A 216 -28.24 5.35 10.26
CA THR A 216 -28.22 4.96 8.85
C THR A 216 -26.88 5.35 8.21
N GLY A 217 -26.45 4.60 7.19
CA GLY A 217 -25.22 4.93 6.48
C GLY A 217 -25.24 6.32 5.81
N ALA A 218 -26.42 6.77 5.36
CA ALA A 218 -26.60 8.12 4.83
C ALA A 218 -26.37 9.18 5.91
N ARG A 219 -27.00 9.02 7.08
CA ARG A 219 -26.85 9.95 8.20
C ARG A 219 -25.42 10.00 8.73
N TYR A 220 -24.75 8.86 8.79
CA TYR A 220 -23.32 8.80 9.11
C TYR A 220 -22.49 9.63 8.15
N GLN A 221 -22.74 9.52 6.84
CA GLN A 221 -21.97 10.24 5.82
C GLN A 221 -22.21 11.75 5.90
N GLU A 222 -23.45 12.19 6.12
CA GLU A 222 -23.79 13.60 6.35
C GLU A 222 -23.03 14.19 7.55
N LEU A 223 -23.13 13.54 8.72
CA LEU A 223 -22.44 13.99 9.94
C LEU A 223 -20.92 14.00 9.78
N ARG A 224 -20.37 13.03 9.04
CA ARG A 224 -18.95 12.99 8.71
C ARG A 224 -18.54 14.22 7.91
N GLU A 225 -19.32 14.60 6.90
CA GLU A 225 -19.02 15.77 6.06
C GLU A 225 -19.07 17.06 6.87
N GLU A 226 -20.05 17.21 7.77
CA GLU A 226 -20.13 18.33 8.72
C GLU A 226 -18.89 18.39 9.63
N LEU A 227 -18.49 17.25 10.20
CA LEU A 227 -17.33 17.16 11.11
C LEU A 227 -16.00 17.47 10.42
N VAL A 228 -15.79 16.94 9.21
CA VAL A 228 -14.55 17.18 8.44
C VAL A 228 -14.35 18.67 8.18
N VAL A 229 -15.42 19.40 7.93
CA VAL A 229 -15.38 20.85 7.79
C VAL A 229 -15.12 21.53 9.14
N ALA A 230 -15.84 21.13 10.20
CA ALA A 230 -15.76 21.75 11.53
C ALA A 230 -14.38 21.61 12.18
N LEU A 231 -13.71 20.47 12.01
CA LEU A 231 -12.37 20.20 12.54
C LEU A 231 -11.24 20.73 11.64
N GLY A 232 -11.55 21.50 10.60
CA GLY A 232 -10.54 22.05 9.69
C GLY A 232 -9.75 20.97 8.95
N LEU A 233 -10.32 19.77 8.79
CA LEU A 233 -9.72 18.64 8.09
C LEU A 233 -9.79 18.84 6.58
N VAL A 234 -9.28 19.97 6.09
CA VAL A 234 -9.18 20.22 4.65
C VAL A 234 -8.17 19.20 4.10
N PRO A 235 -8.54 18.39 3.09
CA PRO A 235 -7.60 17.44 2.52
C PRO A 235 -6.43 18.21 1.89
N LYS A 236 -5.31 18.33 2.61
CA LYS A 236 -4.01 18.47 1.95
C LYS A 236 -3.90 17.24 1.04
N GLN A 237 -3.45 17.44 -0.19
CA GLN A 237 -3.42 16.39 -1.22
C GLN A 237 -2.84 15.08 -0.64
N GLY A 238 -3.66 14.03 -0.55
CA GLY A 238 -3.26 12.73 0.01
C GLY A 238 -3.61 12.46 1.48
N ALA A 239 -4.21 13.39 2.22
CA ALA A 239 -4.69 13.16 3.58
C ALA A 239 -6.12 12.57 3.59
N PHE A 240 -6.34 11.53 4.39
CA PHE A 240 -7.62 10.87 4.54
C PHE A 240 -8.17 11.20 5.94
N PRO A 241 -9.16 12.10 6.06
CA PRO A 241 -9.61 12.55 7.36
C PRO A 241 -10.46 11.47 8.05
N TRP A 242 -10.20 11.26 9.34
CA TRP A 242 -11.06 10.50 10.24
C TRP A 242 -12.28 11.36 10.63
N PRO A 243 -13.49 10.79 10.78
CA PRO A 243 -13.89 9.40 10.58
C PRO A 243 -13.80 8.93 9.11
N PRO A 244 -13.61 7.62 8.85
CA PRO A 244 -13.59 7.07 7.50
C PRO A 244 -14.93 7.20 6.78
N THR A 245 -14.92 7.08 5.45
CA THR A 245 -16.13 7.17 4.63
C THR A 245 -17.06 5.96 4.84
N ARG A 246 -18.35 6.11 4.50
CA ARG A 246 -19.29 4.97 4.47
C ARG A 246 -18.79 3.81 3.58
N GLN A 247 -18.13 4.12 2.46
CA GLN A 247 -17.58 3.11 1.56
C GLN A 247 -16.49 2.28 2.25
N THR A 248 -15.60 2.94 2.99
CA THR A 248 -14.56 2.28 3.80
C THR A 248 -15.20 1.36 4.85
N VAL A 249 -16.21 1.83 5.58
CA VAL A 249 -16.95 1.00 6.57
C VAL A 249 -17.53 -0.24 5.90
N MET A 250 -18.25 -0.08 4.79
CA MET A 250 -18.89 -1.21 4.09
C MET A 250 -17.87 -2.22 3.58
N LYS A 251 -16.73 -1.77 3.05
CA LYS A 251 -15.66 -2.65 2.58
C LYS A 251 -15.03 -3.45 3.73
N ARG A 252 -14.81 -2.80 4.88
CA ARG A 252 -14.14 -3.38 6.06
C ARG A 252 -15.01 -4.38 6.82
N PHE A 253 -16.32 -4.18 6.81
CA PHE A 253 -17.26 -5.01 7.58
C PHE A 253 -18.18 -5.88 6.70
N GLY A 254 -18.06 -5.82 5.37
CA GLY A 254 -18.89 -6.60 4.44
C GLY A 254 -20.27 -6.00 4.17
N GLY A 255 -20.61 -4.89 4.82
CA GLY A 255 -21.81 -4.10 4.63
C GLY A 255 -22.09 -3.19 5.83
N TRP A 256 -23.11 -2.34 5.72
CA TRP A 256 -23.42 -1.36 6.77
C TRP A 256 -24.08 -2.01 7.98
N ASN A 257 -25.10 -2.84 7.76
CA ASN A 257 -25.79 -3.53 8.84
C ASN A 257 -24.85 -4.54 9.52
N GLU A 258 -24.01 -5.21 8.74
CA GLU A 258 -22.96 -6.10 9.24
C GLU A 258 -21.97 -5.36 10.15
N ALA A 259 -21.65 -4.10 9.84
CA ALA A 259 -20.82 -3.25 10.71
C ALA A 259 -21.53 -2.94 12.04
N LEU A 260 -22.80 -2.53 11.98
CA LEU A 260 -23.59 -2.22 13.18
C LEU A 260 -23.79 -3.47 14.05
N GLU A 261 -24.12 -4.61 13.45
CA GLU A 261 -24.29 -5.90 14.13
C GLU A 261 -22.99 -6.36 14.80
N ALA A 262 -21.85 -6.23 14.11
CA ALA A 262 -20.53 -6.54 14.68
C ALA A 262 -20.18 -5.67 15.90
N MET A 263 -20.84 -4.51 16.06
CA MET A 263 -20.67 -3.58 17.17
C MET A 263 -21.78 -3.69 18.22
N GLY A 264 -22.77 -4.57 18.03
CA GLY A 264 -23.94 -4.66 18.91
C GLY A 264 -24.89 -3.47 18.82
N ILE A 265 -24.80 -2.66 17.77
CA ILE A 265 -25.68 -1.53 17.51
C ILE A 265 -26.94 -2.04 16.78
N GLY A 266 -28.11 -1.51 17.14
CA GLY A 266 -29.36 -1.86 16.46
C GLY A 266 -29.31 -1.54 14.96
N THR A 267 -30.00 -2.33 14.14
CA THR A 267 -30.11 -2.10 12.69
C THR A 267 -31.51 -1.63 12.32
N THR A 268 -31.60 -0.63 11.44
CA THR A 268 -32.89 -0.24 10.86
C THR A 268 -33.31 -1.29 9.82
N LYS A 269 -34.45 -1.95 10.03
CA LYS A 269 -35.08 -2.88 9.05
C LYS A 269 -35.54 -2.20 7.75
N GLN A 270 -35.33 -0.88 7.63
CA GLN A 270 -35.77 -0.04 6.51
C GLN A 270 -34.77 -0.03 5.33
N GLY A 271 -33.74 -0.88 5.38
CA GLY A 271 -32.95 -1.23 4.19
C GLY A 271 -33.66 -2.33 3.40
N ARG A 272 -33.61 -2.27 2.06
CA ARG A 272 -34.07 -3.39 1.21
C ARG A 272 -33.45 -4.68 1.76
N SER A 273 -34.29 -5.68 2.02
CA SER A 273 -33.85 -7.04 2.29
C SER A 273 -32.79 -7.41 1.26
N LYS A 274 -31.59 -7.78 1.73
CA LYS A 274 -30.51 -8.31 0.91
C LYS A 274 -31.07 -9.55 0.20
N GLY A 275 -31.56 -9.38 -1.02
CA GLY A 275 -32.19 -10.46 -1.80
C GLY A 275 -33.67 -10.32 -2.20
N LEU A 276 -34.28 -9.13 -2.28
CA LEU A 276 -35.33 -8.98 -3.31
C LEU A 276 -34.66 -8.62 -4.64
N LEU A 277 -34.17 -9.64 -5.33
CA LEU A 277 -33.89 -9.55 -6.75
C LEU A 277 -35.22 -9.16 -7.42
N LYS A 278 -35.34 -7.89 -7.83
CA LYS A 278 -36.50 -7.42 -8.62
C LYS A 278 -36.68 -8.25 -9.90
N PHE A 279 -35.62 -8.93 -10.32
CA PHE A 279 -35.52 -9.74 -11.52
C PHE A 279 -34.74 -11.03 -11.20
N THR A 280 -35.34 -12.16 -11.51
CA THR A 280 -34.76 -13.51 -11.52
C THR A 280 -33.75 -13.66 -12.65
N ARG A 281 -32.95 -14.75 -12.67
CA ARG A 281 -32.01 -15.01 -13.78
C ARG A 281 -32.76 -15.14 -15.11
N GLU A 282 -33.92 -15.78 -15.09
CA GLU A 282 -34.83 -15.90 -16.22
C GLU A 282 -35.27 -14.53 -16.74
N ASP A 283 -35.59 -13.56 -15.86
CA ASP A 283 -35.94 -12.20 -16.29
C ASP A 283 -34.79 -11.48 -17.03
N TYR A 284 -33.53 -11.82 -16.72
CA TYR A 284 -32.39 -11.31 -17.47
C TYR A 284 -32.23 -11.99 -18.82
N ASP A 285 -32.41 -13.32 -18.90
CA ASP A 285 -32.37 -14.06 -20.17
C ASP A 285 -33.49 -13.59 -21.10
N ASP A 286 -34.71 -13.44 -20.58
CA ASP A 286 -35.88 -12.94 -21.32
C ASP A 286 -35.67 -11.50 -21.82
N ALA A 287 -35.14 -10.61 -20.98
CA ALA A 287 -34.90 -9.23 -21.38
C ALA A 287 -33.85 -9.10 -22.50
N VAL A 288 -32.77 -9.89 -22.44
CA VAL A 288 -31.72 -9.88 -23.48
C VAL A 288 -32.24 -10.55 -24.77
N SER A 289 -33.05 -11.61 -24.64
CA SER A 289 -33.70 -12.28 -25.77
C SER A 289 -34.71 -11.36 -26.48
N ASP A 290 -35.64 -10.76 -25.73
CA ASP A 290 -36.66 -9.82 -26.23
C ASP A 290 -36.02 -8.63 -26.94
N PHE A 291 -34.93 -8.09 -26.37
CA PHE A 291 -34.18 -7.03 -27.03
C PHE A 291 -33.51 -7.50 -28.33
N CYS A 292 -32.95 -8.71 -28.38
CA CYS A 292 -32.40 -9.26 -29.62
C CYS A 292 -33.47 -9.39 -30.72
N PHE A 293 -34.68 -9.82 -30.35
CA PHE A 293 -35.82 -9.85 -31.27
C PHE A 293 -36.22 -8.44 -31.73
N TYR A 294 -36.31 -7.49 -30.81
CA TYR A 294 -36.61 -6.08 -31.11
C TYR A 294 -35.56 -5.46 -32.06
N ALA A 295 -34.27 -5.63 -31.76
CA ALA A 295 -33.18 -5.10 -32.58
C ALA A 295 -33.18 -5.69 -33.99
N LYS A 296 -33.46 -7.01 -34.12
CA LYS A 296 -33.59 -7.69 -35.41
C LYS A 296 -34.80 -7.18 -36.20
N ALA A 297 -35.94 -6.97 -35.56
CA ALA A 297 -37.15 -6.44 -36.19
C ALA A 297 -36.98 -4.98 -36.64
N ALA A 298 -36.18 -4.21 -35.91
CA ALA A 298 -35.85 -2.83 -36.24
C ALA A 298 -34.66 -2.68 -37.22
N GLU A 299 -34.07 -3.78 -37.70
CA GLU A 299 -32.85 -3.79 -38.53
C GLU A 299 -31.66 -3.04 -37.90
N THR A 300 -31.55 -3.07 -36.57
CA THR A 300 -30.50 -2.39 -35.82
C THR A 300 -29.55 -3.37 -35.12
N ASN A 301 -28.35 -2.88 -34.80
CA ASN A 301 -27.38 -3.67 -34.05
C ASN A 301 -27.76 -3.74 -32.56
N ALA A 302 -27.71 -4.94 -31.99
CA ALA A 302 -27.96 -5.21 -30.57
C ALA A 302 -26.82 -4.70 -29.67
N THR A 303 -26.67 -3.38 -29.59
CA THR A 303 -25.64 -2.71 -28.78
C THR A 303 -26.13 -2.43 -27.37
N TYR A 304 -25.18 -2.26 -26.45
CA TYR A 304 -25.46 -1.88 -25.06
C TYR A 304 -26.27 -0.57 -24.94
N ALA A 305 -25.92 0.44 -25.73
CA ALA A 305 -26.62 1.73 -25.71
C ALA A 305 -28.07 1.60 -26.19
N ALA A 306 -28.28 0.83 -27.28
CA ALA A 306 -29.61 0.56 -27.80
C ALA A 306 -30.47 -0.26 -26.80
N TYR A 307 -29.86 -1.15 -26.00
CA TYR A 307 -30.55 -1.86 -24.93
C TYR A 307 -30.99 -0.91 -23.81
N ASP A 308 -30.11 -0.02 -23.34
CA ASP A 308 -30.47 0.94 -22.29
C ASP A 308 -31.59 1.90 -22.74
N ASP A 309 -31.63 2.26 -24.03
CA ASP A 309 -32.71 3.06 -24.59
C ASP A 309 -34.01 2.25 -24.75
N TRP A 310 -33.93 1.00 -25.20
CA TRP A 310 -35.09 0.09 -25.27
C TRP A 310 -35.71 -0.15 -23.88
N VAL A 311 -34.90 -0.33 -22.83
CA VAL A 311 -35.39 -0.48 -21.44
C VAL A 311 -36.15 0.76 -20.97
N LYS A 312 -35.73 1.97 -21.37
CA LYS A 312 -36.48 3.20 -21.06
C LYS A 312 -37.83 3.22 -21.76
N HIS A 313 -37.89 2.77 -23.01
CA HIS A 313 -39.15 2.64 -23.76
C HIS A 313 -40.08 1.59 -23.15
N GLU A 314 -39.56 0.43 -22.75
CA GLU A 314 -40.31 -0.61 -22.06
C GLU A 314 -40.88 -0.09 -20.73
N LEU A 315 -40.07 0.63 -19.96
CA LEU A 315 -40.50 1.22 -18.69
C LEU A 315 -41.61 2.27 -18.90
N ALA A 316 -41.50 3.11 -19.93
CA ALA A 316 -42.54 4.06 -20.29
C ALA A 316 -43.84 3.37 -20.73
N ALA A 317 -43.74 2.15 -21.29
CA ALA A 317 -44.87 1.29 -21.61
C ALA A 317 -45.36 0.43 -20.42
N GLY A 318 -44.86 0.67 -19.20
CA GLY A 318 -45.26 -0.04 -17.99
C GLY A 318 -44.63 -1.42 -17.80
N ARG A 319 -43.71 -1.84 -18.68
CA ARG A 319 -42.97 -3.10 -18.57
C ARG A 319 -41.61 -2.86 -17.91
N SER A 320 -41.40 -3.46 -16.74
CA SER A 320 -40.12 -3.31 -16.05
C SER A 320 -39.12 -4.34 -16.59
N ARG A 321 -37.96 -3.87 -17.06
CA ARG A 321 -36.83 -4.73 -17.48
C ARG A 321 -35.57 -4.44 -16.65
N PRO A 322 -34.62 -5.40 -16.54
CA PRO A 322 -33.33 -5.15 -15.92
C PRO A 322 -32.51 -4.12 -16.70
N SER A 323 -31.80 -3.22 -15.98
CA SER A 323 -30.92 -2.24 -16.63
C SER A 323 -29.69 -2.89 -17.27
N GLY A 324 -29.09 -2.27 -18.29
CA GLY A 324 -27.90 -2.82 -18.95
C GLY A 324 -26.72 -2.99 -18.00
N ALA A 325 -26.57 -2.10 -17.01
CA ALA A 325 -25.57 -2.25 -15.96
C ALA A 325 -25.82 -3.51 -15.10
N SER A 326 -27.07 -3.81 -14.78
CA SER A 326 -27.44 -5.03 -14.04
C SER A 326 -27.20 -6.28 -14.87
N VAL A 327 -27.51 -6.25 -16.17
CA VAL A 327 -27.21 -7.35 -17.10
C VAL A 327 -25.69 -7.63 -17.11
N ARG A 328 -24.84 -6.60 -17.27
CA ARG A 328 -23.38 -6.80 -17.24
C ARG A 328 -22.88 -7.38 -15.91
N ASN A 329 -23.46 -6.99 -14.79
CA ASN A 329 -23.09 -7.56 -13.48
C ASN A 329 -23.42 -9.07 -13.37
N ILE A 330 -24.43 -9.56 -14.09
CA ILE A 330 -24.84 -10.98 -14.08
C ILE A 330 -24.05 -11.83 -15.10
N TYR A 331 -23.71 -11.29 -16.27
CA TYR A 331 -23.05 -12.05 -17.36
C TYR A 331 -21.57 -11.67 -17.59
N GLY A 332 -21.04 -10.66 -16.89
CA GLY A 332 -19.69 -10.15 -17.05
C GLY A 332 -19.61 -9.04 -18.11
N THR A 333 -19.86 -9.37 -19.37
CA THR A 333 -19.89 -8.39 -20.47
C THR A 333 -21.18 -8.42 -21.27
N TRP A 334 -21.46 -7.35 -22.02
CA TRP A 334 -22.61 -7.30 -22.94
C TRP A 334 -22.52 -8.40 -24.01
N ALA A 335 -21.31 -8.70 -24.49
CA ALA A 335 -21.08 -9.76 -25.46
C ALA A 335 -21.29 -11.17 -24.88
N ASP A 336 -21.07 -11.37 -23.58
CA ASP A 336 -21.41 -12.62 -22.88
C ASP A 336 -22.93 -12.79 -22.75
N ALA A 337 -23.66 -11.72 -22.41
CA ALA A 337 -25.12 -11.73 -22.34
C ALA A 337 -25.77 -12.05 -23.71
N LEU A 338 -25.28 -11.45 -24.80
CA LEU A 338 -25.77 -11.78 -26.13
C LEU A 338 -25.47 -13.23 -26.54
N ARG A 339 -24.36 -13.80 -26.04
CA ARG A 339 -24.00 -15.21 -26.31
C ARG A 339 -24.87 -16.18 -25.53
N SER A 340 -25.27 -15.85 -24.30
CA SER A 340 -26.07 -16.74 -23.45
C SER A 340 -27.48 -16.99 -24.00
N VAL A 341 -28.04 -16.07 -24.79
CA VAL A 341 -29.39 -16.20 -25.38
C VAL A 341 -29.39 -16.63 -26.86
N LYS A 342 -28.21 -16.76 -27.47
CA LYS A 342 -28.05 -17.21 -28.88
C LYS A 342 -27.68 -18.69 -28.98
N GLY A 343 -27.78 -19.43 -27.87
CA GLY A 343 -27.53 -20.86 -27.77
C GLY A 343 -28.72 -21.70 -28.19
#